data_AF-A0A5N9BTL3-F1
#
_entry.id   AF-A0A5N9BTL3-F1
#
_cell.length_a   1.000
_cell.length_b   1.000
_cell.length_c   1.000
_cell.angle_alpha   90.00
_cell.angle_beta   90.00
_cell.angle_gamma   90.00
#
_symmetry.space_group_name_H-M   'P 1'
#
loop_
_entity.id
_entity.type
_entity.pdbx_description
1 polymer ?
#
loop_
_entity_poly.entity_id
_entity_poly.type
_entity_poly.pdbx_seq_one_letter_code
_entity_poly.pdbx_strand_id
1 'polypeptide(L)' 'MNNQSNMSKVLAFFSESKFCNDCDTRIRFGDIDCPHCGCDLDDLYMQWAHNLLKNLNCEEEN' A
#
# COMPACT_ATOMS: atom_id res chain seq x y z
N MET A 1 18.04 -0.27 -18.19
CA MET A 1 18.14 -0.25 -16.71
C MET A 1 17.45 -1.50 -16.18
N ASN A 2 18.12 -2.28 -15.34
CA ASN A 2 17.49 -3.46 -14.74
C ASN A 2 16.59 -2.99 -13.58
N ASN A 3 15.28 -2.92 -13.82
CA ASN A 3 14.29 -2.45 -12.83
C ASN A 3 14.06 -3.46 -11.69
N GLN A 4 14.79 -4.57 -11.65
CA GLN A 4 14.63 -5.64 -10.66
C GLN A 4 14.67 -5.16 -9.20
N SER A 5 15.47 -4.13 -8.87
CA SER A 5 15.47 -3.54 -7.53
C SER A 5 14.14 -2.86 -7.20
N ASN A 6 13.62 -2.04 -8.11
CA ASN A 6 12.33 -1.37 -7.95
C ASN A 6 11.16 -2.37 -7.93
N MET A 7 11.20 -3.41 -8.78
CA MET A 7 10.22 -4.49 -8.76
C MET A 7 10.22 -5.24 -7.42
N SER A 8 11.41 -5.50 -6.85
CA SER A 8 11.52 -6.16 -5.54
C SER A 8 10.93 -5.29 -4.42
N LYS A 9 11.14 -3.97 -4.48
CA LYS A 9 10.50 -3.02 -3.54
C LYS A 9 8.98 -3.10 -3.66
N VAL A 10 8.44 -2.99 -4.87
CA VAL A 10 6.99 -3.06 -5.11
C VAL A 10 6.39 -4.37 -4.58
N LEU A 11 7.03 -5.52 -4.85
CA LEU A 11 6.58 -6.82 -4.36
C LEU A 11 6.61 -6.92 -2.83
N ALA A 12 7.68 -6.42 -2.19
CA ALA A 12 7.77 -6.36 -0.73
C ALA A 12 6.61 -5.54 -0.15
N PHE A 13 6.34 -4.36 -0.72
CA PHE A 13 5.24 -3.49 -0.30
C PHE A 13 3.85 -4.10 -0.47
N PHE A 14 3.62 -4.90 -1.52
CA PHE A 14 2.37 -5.65 -1.67
C PHE A 14 2.24 -6.76 -0.62
N SER A 15 3.34 -7.40 -0.23
CA SER A 15 3.34 -8.48 0.78
C SER A 15 3.20 -7.99 2.23
N GLU A 16 3.41 -6.69 2.49
CA GLU A 16 3.22 -6.11 3.82
C GLU A 16 1.78 -6.27 4.29
N SER A 17 1.62 -6.69 5.55
CA SER A 17 0.31 -6.81 6.17
C SER A 17 -0.26 -5.42 6.47
N LYS A 18 -1.50 -5.21 6.05
CA LYS A 18 -2.26 -3.97 6.22
C LYS A 18 -3.47 -4.27 7.09
N PHE A 19 -3.95 -3.28 7.82
CA PHE A 19 -5.07 -3.42 8.75
C PHE A 19 -6.04 -2.24 8.54
N CYS A 20 -7.36 -2.46 8.61
CA CYS A 20 -8.34 -1.34 8.54
C CYS A 20 -8.10 -0.44 9.74
N ASN A 21 -8.05 0.88 9.49
CA ASN A 21 -7.83 1.89 10.52
C ASN A 21 -8.96 1.96 11.56
N ASP A 22 -10.15 1.41 11.25
CA ASP A 22 -11.32 1.48 12.12
C ASP A 22 -11.50 0.26 13.02
N CYS A 23 -11.07 -0.93 12.58
CA CYS A 23 -11.37 -2.18 13.30
C CYS A 23 -10.23 -3.20 13.34
N ASP A 24 -9.02 -2.81 12.92
CA ASP A 24 -7.80 -3.63 12.91
C ASP A 24 -7.91 -4.95 12.13
N THR A 25 -8.94 -5.11 11.31
CA THR A 25 -9.07 -6.29 10.46
C THR A 25 -7.97 -6.30 9.42
N ARG A 26 -7.26 -7.42 9.31
CA ARG A 26 -6.21 -7.61 8.31
C ARG A 26 -6.80 -7.56 6.91
N ILE A 27 -6.29 -6.62 6.11
CA ILE A 27 -6.69 -6.38 4.73
C ILE A 27 -5.88 -7.26 3.78
N ARG A 28 -6.57 -7.87 2.82
CA ARG A 28 -5.96 -8.67 1.75
C ARG A 28 -5.81 -7.83 0.49
N PHE A 29 -4.90 -8.25 -0.37
CA PHE A 29 -4.72 -7.61 -1.67
C PHE A 29 -6.02 -7.69 -2.48
N GLY A 30 -6.51 -6.54 -2.95
CA GLY A 30 -7.71 -6.42 -3.76
C GLY A 30 -8.99 -6.09 -2.98
N ASP A 31 -8.96 -6.09 -1.65
CA ASP A 31 -10.09 -5.58 -0.86
C ASP A 31 -10.22 -4.07 -1.10
N ILE A 32 -11.40 -3.60 -1.51
CA ILE A 32 -11.71 -2.17 -1.67
C ILE A 32 -12.39 -1.60 -0.41
N ASP A 33 -13.20 -2.42 0.25
CA ASP A 33 -13.80 -2.14 1.55
C ASP A 33 -13.28 -3.17 2.57
N CYS A 34 -13.28 -2.81 3.85
CA CYS A 34 -12.91 -3.75 4.90
C CYS A 34 -13.92 -4.91 4.97
N PRO A 35 -13.46 -6.17 4.90
CA PRO A 35 -14.35 -7.33 4.90
C PRO A 35 -15.05 -7.58 6.25
N HIS A 36 -14.69 -6.84 7.30
CA HIS A 36 -15.29 -6.97 8.63
C HIS A 36 -16.27 -5.84 8.96
N CYS A 37 -15.86 -4.57 8.83
CA CYS A 37 -16.71 -3.43 9.19
C CYS A 37 -17.30 -2.66 8.00
N GLY A 38 -16.84 -2.91 6.77
CA GLY A 38 -17.26 -2.16 5.58
C GLY A 38 -16.68 -0.74 5.49
N CYS A 39 -15.65 -0.40 6.28
CA CYS A 39 -14.88 0.85 6.12
C CYS A 39 -14.30 0.91 4.70
N ASP A 40 -14.40 2.06 4.03
CA ASP A 40 -13.65 2.29 2.79
C ASP A 40 -12.14 2.30 3.10
N LEU A 41 -11.33 1.69 2.23
CA LEU A 41 -9.89 1.55 2.40
C LEU A 41 -9.08 2.55 1.56
N ASP A 42 -9.72 3.48 0.85
CA ASP A 42 -9.05 4.47 -0.01
C ASP A 42 -7.94 5.25 0.73
N ASP A 43 -8.21 5.78 1.92
CA ASP A 43 -7.21 6.52 2.71
C ASP A 43 -6.00 5.65 3.07
N LEU A 44 -6.25 4.40 3.46
CA LEU A 44 -5.21 3.42 3.76
C LEU A 44 -4.32 3.18 2.53
N TYR A 45 -4.93 3.03 1.36
CA TYR A 45 -4.20 2.80 0.11
C TYR A 45 -3.48 4.04 -0.42
N MET A 46 -4.05 5.24 -0.24
CA MET A 46 -3.39 6.50 -0.59
C MET A 46 -2.14 6.72 0.24
N GLN A 47 -2.23 6.50 1.56
CA GLN A 47 -1.06 6.56 2.43
C GLN A 47 -0.01 5.52 2.05
N TRP A 48 -0.46 4.30 1.72
CA TRP A 48 0.44 3.24 1.26
C TRP A 48 1.14 3.59 -0.06
N ALA A 49 0.41 4.13 -1.04
CA ALA A 49 0.96 4.54 -2.34
C ALA A 49 1.99 5.67 -2.18
N HIS A 50 1.70 6.66 -1.32
CA HIS A 50 2.64 7.73 -0.99
C HIS A 50 3.96 7.18 -0.44
N ASN A 51 3.91 6.22 0.50
CA ASN A 51 5.11 5.59 1.06
C ASN A 51 5.90 4.79 0.02
N LEU A 52 5.22 4.12 -0.91
CA LEU A 52 5.86 3.42 -2.02
C LEU A 52 6.61 4.38 -2.94
N LEU A 53 5.98 5.50 -3.33
CA LEU A 53 6.59 6.52 -4.18
C LEU A 53 7.86 7.10 -3.56
N LYS A 54 7.82 7.40 -2.26
CA LYS A 54 8.99 7.82 -1.48
C LYS A 54 10.14 6.83 -1.56
N ASN A 55 9.84 5.53 -1.35
CA ASN A 55 10.87 4.47 -1.37
C ASN A 55 11.41 4.15 -2.77
N LEU A 56 10.65 4.49 -3.81
CA LEU A 56 11.08 4.39 -5.21
C LEU A 56 11.85 5.64 -5.67
N ASN A 57 11.97 6.68 -4.83
CA ASN A 57 12.47 8.00 -5.20
C ASN A 57 11.73 8.57 -6.42
N CYS A 58 10.42 8.32 -6.49
CA CYS A 58 9.54 8.87 -7.53
C CYS A 58 8.91 10.20 -7.11
N GLU A 59 9.32 10.77 -5.96
CA GLU A 59 8.91 12.11 -5.55
C GLU A 59 9.52 13.12 -6.53
N GLU A 60 8.68 13.96 -7.13
CA GLU A 60 9.15 15.11 -7.90
C GLU A 60 9.90 16.05 -6.95
N GLU A 61 11.20 16.24 -7.19
CA GLU A 61 11.95 17.36 -6.61
C GLU A 61 11.27 18.65 -7.09
N ASN A 62 10.50 19.28 -6.21
CA ASN A 62 10.00 20.65 -6.40
C ASN A 62 11.10 21.66 -6.05
#